data_AF-A0A537FUB1-F1
#
_entry.id   AF-A0A537FUB1-F1
#
_cell.length_a   1.000
_cell.length_b   1.000
_cell.length_c   1.000
_cell.angle_alpha   90.00
_cell.angle_beta   90.00
_cell.angle_gamma   90.00
#
_symmetry.space_group_name_H-M   'P 1'
#
loop_
_entity.id
_entity.type
_entity.pdbx_description
1 polymer ?
#
loop_
_entity_poly.entity_id
_entity_poly.type
_entity_poly.pdbx_seq_one_letter_code
_entity_poly.pdbx_strand_id
1 'polypeptide(L)'
;MPRRAVRGPPKHKTTILFKAGNLPSGPEELFRRVFWKSDFLASEAQNFWHEVKRSEPMGLPIQAWKDWISKRSMSVGQFYNMIHGLVGAGFIEKKDSRCIHRRAV
;
A
#
# COMPACT_ATOMS: atom_id res chain seq x y z
N MET A 1 -3.43 -57.79 11.92
CA MET A 1 -4.35 -56.74 11.44
C MET A 1 -3.63 -55.39 11.49
N PRO A 2 -3.38 -54.68 10.37
CA PRO A 2 -2.72 -53.38 10.42
C PRO A 2 -3.70 -52.28 10.82
N ARG A 3 -3.28 -51.39 11.72
CA ARG A 3 -4.10 -50.30 12.29
C ARG A 3 -4.24 -49.18 11.26
N ARG A 4 -5.46 -48.91 10.80
CA ARG A 4 -5.79 -47.88 9.80
C ARG A 4 -5.59 -46.49 10.41
N ALA A 5 -4.77 -45.64 9.79
CA ALA A 5 -4.57 -44.26 10.23
C ALA A 5 -5.87 -43.46 10.08
N VAL A 6 -6.43 -43.00 11.21
CA VAL A 6 -7.62 -42.15 11.22
C VAL A 6 -7.21 -40.76 10.75
N ARG A 7 -7.70 -40.34 9.58
CA ARG A 7 -7.55 -38.96 9.12
C ARG A 7 -8.34 -38.06 10.07
N GLY A 8 -7.64 -37.29 10.91
CA GLY A 8 -8.25 -36.28 11.75
C GLY A 8 -8.99 -35.23 10.91
N PRO A 9 -9.99 -34.54 11.49
CA PRO A 9 -10.75 -33.52 10.77
C PRO A 9 -9.80 -32.44 10.21
N PRO A 10 -10.09 -31.88 9.02
CA PRO A 10 -9.25 -30.86 8.42
C PRO A 10 -9.16 -29.67 9.40
N LYS A 11 -7.94 -29.33 9.84
CA LYS A 11 -7.68 -28.09 10.55
C LYS A 11 -8.05 -26.94 9.62
N HIS A 12 -9.22 -26.35 9.80
CA HIS A 12 -9.58 -25.12 9.12
C HIS A 12 -8.53 -24.06 9.48
N LYS A 13 -7.69 -23.70 8.51
CA LYS A 13 -6.78 -22.56 8.64
C LYS A 13 -7.64 -21.31 8.48
N THR A 14 -8.17 -20.79 9.59
CA THR A 14 -8.87 -19.51 9.57
C THR A 14 -7.86 -18.44 9.14
N THR A 15 -8.00 -17.92 7.92
CA THR A 15 -7.03 -16.99 7.31
C THR A 15 -7.38 -15.52 7.52
N ILE A 16 -8.65 -15.22 7.84
CA ILE A 16 -9.16 -13.85 7.94
C ILE A 16 -9.97 -13.73 9.23
N LEU A 17 -9.60 -12.77 10.07
CA LEU A 17 -10.30 -12.44 11.31
C LEU A 17 -10.83 -11.02 11.23
N PHE A 18 -12.04 -10.82 11.74
CA PHE A 18 -12.62 -9.49 11.88
C PHE A 18 -11.86 -8.70 12.96
N LYS A 19 -11.17 -7.64 12.55
CA LYS A 19 -10.37 -6.76 13.44
C LYS A 19 -11.06 -5.39 13.62
N ALA A 20 -12.39 -5.34 13.72
CA ALA A 20 -13.09 -4.06 13.85
C ALA A 20 -13.08 -3.46 15.27
N GLY A 21 -12.35 -4.07 16.22
CA GLY A 21 -12.25 -3.56 17.59
C GLY A 21 -11.38 -2.31 17.74
N ASN A 22 -10.44 -2.07 16.83
CA ASN A 22 -9.59 -0.88 16.88
C ASN A 22 -9.79 -0.11 15.58
N LEU A 23 -10.66 0.90 15.55
CA LEU A 23 -10.57 1.91 14.50
C LEU A 23 -9.25 2.67 14.68
N PRO A 24 -8.53 3.01 13.60
CA PRO A 24 -7.29 3.77 13.73
C PRO A 24 -7.61 5.18 14.23
N SER A 25 -6.85 5.62 15.23
CA SER A 25 -7.04 6.89 15.93
C SER A 25 -6.64 8.09 15.06
N GLY A 26 -5.86 7.85 14.01
CA GLY A 26 -5.41 8.87 13.07
C GLY A 26 -4.65 8.32 11.87
N PRO A 27 -4.20 9.20 10.96
CA PRO A 27 -3.50 8.82 9.73
C PRO A 27 -2.24 7.99 9.96
N GLU A 28 -1.43 8.30 10.99
CA GLU A 28 -0.20 7.54 11.27
C GLU A 28 -0.48 6.06 11.60
N GLU A 29 -1.58 5.79 12.29
CA GLU A 29 -1.98 4.44 12.64
C GLU A 29 -2.50 3.68 11.41
N LEU A 30 -3.13 4.39 10.47
CA LEU A 30 -3.50 3.81 9.18
C LEU A 30 -2.26 3.36 8.39
N PHE A 31 -1.23 4.21 8.25
CA PHE A 31 0.00 3.84 7.54
C PHE A 31 0.70 2.66 8.21
N ARG A 32 0.78 2.64 9.55
CA ARG A 32 1.33 1.49 10.30
C ARG A 32 0.55 0.20 10.09
N ARG A 33 -0.76 0.26 9.87
CA ARG A 33 -1.58 -0.93 9.58
C ARG A 33 -1.37 -1.45 8.16
N VAL A 34 -1.28 -0.55 7.18
CA VAL A 34 -0.99 -0.92 5.78
C VAL A 34 0.41 -1.52 5.68
N PHE A 35 1.39 -0.90 6.32
CA PHE A 35 2.80 -1.31 6.30
C PHE A 35 3.23 -2.01 7.60
N TRP A 36 2.39 -2.90 8.13
CA TRP A 36 2.59 -3.57 9.43
C TRP A 36 3.90 -4.36 9.56
N LYS A 37 4.57 -4.69 8.46
CA LYS A 37 5.85 -5.38 8.43
C LYS A 37 7.06 -4.44 8.49
N SER A 38 6.88 -3.12 8.36
CA SER A 38 7.99 -2.18 8.25
C SER A 38 7.59 -0.76 8.68
N ASP A 39 8.08 -0.33 9.83
CA ASP A 39 7.91 1.04 10.32
C ASP A 39 8.57 2.07 9.38
N PHE A 40 9.70 1.70 8.78
CA PHE A 40 10.36 2.52 7.75
C PHE A 40 9.41 2.80 6.57
N LEU A 41 8.77 1.77 6.03
CA LEU A 41 7.81 1.96 4.94
C LEU A 41 6.58 2.74 5.38
N ALA A 42 6.09 2.54 6.61
CA ALA A 42 4.97 3.32 7.13
C ALA A 42 5.29 4.83 7.16
N SER A 43 6.48 5.18 7.68
CA SER A 43 6.96 6.56 7.74
C SER A 43 7.16 7.17 6.34
N GLU A 44 7.83 6.44 5.45
CA GLU A 44 8.08 6.93 4.09
C GLU A 44 6.78 7.05 3.28
N ALA A 45 5.81 6.16 3.49
CA ALA A 45 4.51 6.24 2.86
C ALA A 45 3.73 7.48 3.29
N GLN A 46 3.77 7.82 4.59
CA GLN A 46 3.17 9.04 5.12
C GLN A 46 3.82 10.29 4.52
N ASN A 47 5.16 10.34 4.48
CA ASN A 47 5.91 11.44 3.89
C ASN A 47 5.60 11.61 2.40
N PHE A 48 5.57 10.50 1.66
CA PHE A 48 5.23 10.49 0.25
C PHE A 48 3.80 10.96 0.02
N TRP A 49 2.84 10.50 0.82
CA TRP A 49 1.45 10.93 0.74
C TRP A 49 1.28 12.45 0.97
N HIS A 50 2.02 13.03 1.92
CA HIS A 50 2.04 14.49 2.11
C HIS A 50 2.65 15.25 0.92
N GLU A 51 3.63 14.68 0.23
CA GLU A 51 4.18 15.26 -1.00
C GLU A 51 3.18 15.20 -2.16
N VAL A 52 2.49 14.07 -2.33
CA VAL A 52 1.40 13.92 -3.32
C VAL A 52 0.31 14.95 -3.05
N LYS A 53 -0.15 15.07 -1.81
CA LYS A 53 -1.19 16.02 -1.41
C LYS A 53 -0.80 17.47 -1.68
N ARG A 54 0.47 17.84 -1.50
CA ARG A 54 0.98 19.17 -1.86
C ARG A 54 1.05 19.43 -3.36
N SER A 55 1.09 18.37 -4.16
CA SER A 55 1.15 18.43 -5.62
C SER A 55 -0.23 18.38 -6.29
N GLU A 56 -1.30 18.28 -5.51
CA GLU A 56 -2.68 18.37 -6.02
C GLU A 56 -2.93 19.74 -6.67
N PRO A 57 -3.65 19.81 -7.82
CA PRO A 57 -4.32 18.71 -8.54
C PRO A 57 -3.47 18.05 -9.63
N MET A 58 -2.21 18.49 -9.79
CA MET A 58 -1.34 18.05 -10.87
C MET A 58 -0.84 16.62 -10.65
N GLY A 59 -0.66 16.23 -9.39
CA GLY A 59 -0.05 14.98 -8.98
C GLY A 59 1.48 15.03 -9.07
N LEU A 60 2.14 13.91 -8.74
CA LEU A 60 3.60 13.80 -8.82
C LEU A 60 4.04 13.12 -10.12
N PRO A 61 4.96 13.72 -10.91
CA PRO A 61 5.51 13.08 -12.10
C PRO A 61 6.42 11.90 -11.74
N ILE A 62 6.54 10.93 -12.65
CA ILE A 62 7.35 9.71 -12.46
C ILE A 62 8.82 10.05 -12.13
N GLN A 63 9.36 11.13 -12.70
CA GLN A 63 10.75 11.52 -12.40
C GLN A 63 10.92 11.93 -10.93
N ALA A 64 9.94 12.64 -10.35
CA ALA A 64 9.96 12.99 -8.93
C ALA A 64 9.92 11.75 -8.04
N TRP A 65 9.27 10.66 -8.49
CA TRP A 65 9.26 9.39 -7.78
C TRP A 65 10.67 8.78 -7.74
N LYS A 66 11.37 8.79 -8.89
CA LYS A 66 12.74 8.28 -8.98
C LYS A 66 13.69 9.09 -8.08
N ASP A 67 13.56 10.41 -8.11
CA ASP A 67 14.39 11.30 -7.29
C ASP A 67 14.11 11.08 -5.79
N TRP A 68 12.88 10.76 -5.42
CA TRP A 68 12.50 10.40 -4.05
C TRP A 68 13.24 9.14 -3.57
N ILE A 69 13.25 8.08 -4.40
CA ILE A 69 13.96 6.82 -4.11
C ILE A 69 15.46 7.07 -3.97
N SER A 70 16.04 7.93 -4.81
CA SER A 70 17.47 8.24 -4.73
C SER A 70 17.87 8.96 -3.44
N LYS A 71 16.95 9.75 -2.84
CA LYS A 71 17.20 10.56 -1.63
C LYS A 71 16.96 9.79 -0.34
N ARG A 72 16.05 8.83 -0.35
CA ARG A 72 15.67 8.03 0.82
C ARG A 72 16.25 6.65 0.58
N SER A 73 17.18 6.16 1.40
CA SER A 73 17.90 4.87 1.27
C SER A 73 16.98 3.63 1.15
N MET A 74 16.18 3.59 0.10
CA MET A 74 15.06 2.71 -0.16
C MET A 74 15.35 2.04 -1.49
N SER A 75 15.18 0.72 -1.54
CA SER A 75 15.30 0.00 -2.79
C SER A 75 14.10 0.27 -3.70
N VAL A 76 14.29 0.08 -5.01
CA VAL A 76 13.21 0.17 -6.01
C VAL A 76 12.06 -0.79 -5.66
N GLY A 77 12.36 -1.99 -5.16
CA GLY A 77 11.34 -2.96 -4.74
C GLY A 77 10.53 -2.49 -3.52
N GLN A 78 11.19 -1.90 -2.52
CA GLN A 78 10.53 -1.29 -1.36
C GLN A 78 9.61 -0.14 -1.79
N PHE A 79 10.06 0.69 -2.73
CA PHE A 79 9.24 1.76 -3.28
C PHE A 79 7.98 1.23 -3.97
N TYR A 80 8.10 0.22 -4.84
CA TYR A 80 6.92 -0.35 -5.48
C TYR A 80 5.98 -1.00 -4.46
N ASN A 81 6.50 -1.70 -3.45
CA ASN A 81 5.69 -2.23 -2.36
C ASN A 81 4.94 -1.10 -1.62
N MET A 82 5.59 0.03 -1.39
CA MET A 82 4.99 1.21 -0.79
C MET A 82 3.83 1.75 -1.65
N ILE A 83 4.08 1.96 -2.95
CA ILE A 83 3.04 2.44 -3.89
C ILE A 83 1.87 1.46 -3.97
N HIS A 84 2.14 0.15 -4.05
CA HIS A 84 1.09 -0.88 -4.05
C HIS A 84 0.25 -0.85 -2.77
N GLY A 85 0.88 -0.67 -1.61
CA GLY A 85 0.17 -0.53 -0.34
C GLY A 85 -0.72 0.71 -0.29
N LEU A 86 -0.20 1.86 -0.75
CA LEU A 86 -0.95 3.12 -0.79
C LEU A 86 -2.15 3.05 -1.75
N VAL A 87 -1.97 2.49 -2.94
CA VAL A 87 -3.07 2.29 -3.91
C VAL A 87 -4.08 1.28 -3.38
N GLY A 88 -3.61 0.13 -2.87
CA GLY A 88 -4.49 -0.92 -2.36
C GLY A 88 -5.34 -0.50 -1.15
N ALA A 89 -4.86 0.48 -0.38
CA ALA A 89 -5.60 1.07 0.74
C ALA A 89 -6.36 2.36 0.39
N GLY A 90 -6.33 2.80 -0.87
CA GLY A 90 -7.09 3.96 -1.36
C GLY A 90 -6.52 5.33 -0.95
N PHE A 91 -5.24 5.42 -0.60
CA PHE A 91 -4.60 6.70 -0.27
C PHE A 91 -4.24 7.54 -1.50
N ILE A 92 -3.91 6.87 -2.60
CA ILE A 92 -3.49 7.49 -3.86
C ILE A 92 -4.05 6.69 -5.04
N GLU A 93 -4.17 7.34 -6.19
CA GLU A 93 -4.51 6.71 -7.45
C GLU A 93 -3.45 7.03 -8.51
N LYS A 94 -3.28 6.12 -9.47
CA LYS A 94 -2.43 6.39 -10.64
C LYS A 94 -3.25 7.15 -11.66
N LYS A 95 -2.89 8.39 -11.93
CA LYS A 95 -3.49 9.17 -13.03
C LYS A 95 -2.95 8.65 -14.35
N ASP A 96 -3.81 8.05 -15.17
CA ASP A 96 -3.43 7.64 -16.52
C ASP A 96 -3.12 8.86 -17.38
N SER A 97 -1.96 8.87 -18.03
CA SER A 97 -1.53 9.95 -18.94
C SER A 97 -2.34 10.04 -20.25
N ARG A 98 -3.40 9.24 -20.41
CA ARG A 98 -4.26 9.20 -21.60
C ARG A 98 -5.70 9.53 -21.25
N CYS A 99 -6.06 10.82 -21.27
CA CYS A 99 -7.37 11.28 -21.79
C CYS A 99 -7.48 12.82 -21.87
N ILE A 100 -6.86 13.44 -22.87
CA ILE A 100 -7.38 14.72 -23.43
C ILE A 100 -7.19 14.68 -24.95
N HIS A 101 -8.04 13.91 -25.63
CA HIS A 101 -8.43 14.15 -27.03
C HIS A 101 -9.96 14.00 -27.08
N ARG A 102 -10.68 14.84 -26.33
CA ARG A 102 -12.07 15.10 -26.70
C ARG A 102 -12.01 15.97 -27.94
N ARG A 103 -12.40 15.38 -29.07
CA ARG A 103 -12.67 16.06 -30.34
C ARG A 103 -13.41 17.37 -30.04
N ALA A 104 -12.84 18.48 -30.53
CA ALA A 104 -13.59 19.70 -30.72
C ALA A 104 -14.77 19.39 -31.66
N VAL A 105 -15.95 19.84 -31.27
CA VAL A 105 -17.17 19.85 -32.10
C VAL A 105 -16.99 20.88 -33.19
#